data_AF-A0A7W1C579-F1
#
_entry.id   AF-A0A7W1C579-F1
#
_cell.length_a   1.000
_cell.length_b   1.000
_cell.length_c   1.000
_cell.angle_alpha   90.00
_cell.angle_beta   90.00
_cell.angle_gamma   90.00
#
_symmetry.space_group_name_H-M   'P 1'
#
loop_
_entity.id
_entity.type
_entity.pdbx_description
1 polymer ?
#
loop_
_entity_poly.entity_id
_entity_poly.type
_entity_poly.pdbx_seq_one_letter_code
_entity_poly.pdbx_strand_id
1 'polypeptide(L)'
;MSQWHRQDSRVSKSPQTRTEKDPLGELQVPAAALYGVQTLRAVQNFPISGITALPEFVVATVRIKRAAALTHKTTGRLEARLADAIVQAADEVLAGKHMDQFVVDVYQAGAGTSHNMNCNEVLANRANEILGSERGTYAPVHPNDHVNMAQSTNDVIPTAIRLGCLAQLDSLLAAFNALSTALEAKGRDFDDVLKSGRTHLQDAMPIRLGQE
;
A
#
# COMPACT_ATOMS: atom_id res chain seq x y z
N MET A 1 8.67 60.58 -15.03
CA MET A 1 9.26 59.69 -14.01
C MET A 1 8.11 59.03 -13.27
N SER A 2 7.95 57.72 -13.08
CA SER A 2 8.60 56.52 -13.59
C SER A 2 7.68 55.35 -13.20
N GLN A 3 7.29 54.54 -14.20
CA GLN A 3 6.99 53.11 -14.14
C GLN A 3 6.40 52.50 -12.85
N TRP A 4 5.11 52.12 -12.93
CA TRP A 4 4.53 51.04 -12.14
C TRP A 4 4.24 49.85 -13.07
N HIS A 5 5.28 49.05 -13.33
CA HIS A 5 5.14 47.67 -13.77
C HIS A 5 6.12 46.83 -12.95
N ARG A 6 5.61 46.09 -11.95
CA ARG A 6 6.23 44.85 -11.51
C ARG A 6 5.24 43.73 -11.77
N GLN A 7 5.44 43.06 -12.90
CA GLN A 7 4.98 41.68 -13.07
C GLN A 7 5.79 40.83 -12.09
N ASP A 8 5.15 40.31 -11.06
CA ASP A 8 5.67 39.21 -10.26
C ASP A 8 5.58 37.94 -11.13
N SER A 9 6.61 37.71 -11.95
CA SER A 9 6.80 36.44 -12.65
C SER A 9 7.27 35.39 -11.64
N ARG A 10 6.32 34.84 -10.87
CA ARG A 10 6.54 33.54 -10.23
C ARG A 10 6.57 32.49 -11.34
N VAL A 11 7.75 32.29 -11.92
CA VAL A 11 8.04 31.10 -12.72
C VAL A 11 7.92 29.91 -11.78
N SER A 12 6.78 29.23 -11.77
CA SER A 12 6.68 27.92 -11.15
C SER A 12 7.65 27.02 -11.92
N LYS A 13 8.81 26.70 -11.32
CA LYS A 13 9.70 25.68 -11.87
C LYS A 13 8.87 24.41 -12.02
N SER A 14 8.62 23.99 -13.26
CA SER A 14 8.03 22.69 -13.53
C SER A 14 8.85 21.63 -12.78
N PRO A 15 8.20 20.69 -12.07
CA PRO A 15 8.93 19.66 -11.34
C PRO A 15 9.85 18.92 -12.31
N GLN A 16 11.09 18.67 -11.89
CA GLN A 16 12.04 17.91 -12.71
C GLN A 16 11.49 16.51 -12.96
N THR A 17 11.66 16.00 -14.18
CA THR A 17 11.21 14.67 -14.61
C THR A 17 12.38 13.86 -15.16
N ARG A 18 12.20 12.54 -15.20
CA ARG A 18 13.02 11.58 -15.94
C ARG A 18 12.13 10.84 -16.95
N THR A 19 12.70 10.51 -18.11
CA THR A 19 12.00 9.67 -19.08
C THR A 19 12.13 8.21 -18.67
N GLU A 20 11.01 7.51 -18.57
CA GLU A 20 10.98 6.06 -18.45
C GLU A 20 10.14 5.43 -19.56
N LYS A 21 10.44 4.17 -19.88
CA LYS A 21 9.84 3.44 -20.99
C LYS A 21 9.29 2.09 -20.53
N ASP A 22 8.09 1.78 -20.97
CA ASP A 22 7.49 0.45 -20.92
C ASP A 22 7.03 0.02 -22.33
N PRO A 23 6.41 -1.15 -22.51
CA PRO A 23 5.93 -1.59 -23.83
C PRO A 23 4.91 -0.65 -24.49
N LEU A 24 4.24 0.22 -23.72
CA LEU A 24 3.28 1.21 -24.23
C LEU A 24 3.94 2.52 -24.66
N GLY A 25 5.25 2.66 -24.45
CA GLY A 25 6.05 3.82 -24.86
C GLY A 25 6.68 4.55 -23.68
N GLU A 26 6.99 5.82 -23.89
CA GLU A 26 7.70 6.66 -22.92
C GLU A 26 6.75 7.59 -22.16
N LEU A 27 7.07 7.88 -20.90
CA LEU A 27 6.44 8.93 -20.11
C LEU A 27 7.46 9.69 -19.27
N GLN A 28 7.10 10.92 -18.91
CA GLN A 28 7.84 11.76 -17.99
C GLN A 28 7.41 11.47 -16.55
N VAL A 29 8.27 10.77 -15.81
CA VAL A 29 8.07 10.43 -14.39
C VAL A 29 8.75 11.50 -13.53
N PRO A 30 8.16 11.97 -12.41
CA PRO A 30 8.83 12.92 -11.52
C PRO A 30 10.20 12.40 -11.09
N ALA A 31 11.25 13.21 -11.22
CA ALA A 31 12.63 12.80 -10.95
C ALA A 31 12.81 12.29 -9.50
N ALA A 32 12.07 12.89 -8.55
CA ALA A 32 12.06 12.54 -7.14
C ALA A 32 11.16 11.35 -6.77
N ALA A 33 10.39 10.76 -7.71
CA ALA A 33 9.59 9.57 -7.44
C ALA A 33 10.46 8.32 -7.45
N LEU A 34 10.20 7.37 -6.53
CA LEU A 34 10.74 6.01 -6.58
C LEU A 34 9.90 5.09 -7.47
N TYR A 35 8.59 5.35 -7.60
CA TYR A 35 7.75 4.63 -8.55
C TYR A 35 8.14 4.95 -10.01
N GLY A 36 7.73 4.10 -10.93
CA GLY A 36 8.10 4.17 -12.34
C GLY A 36 6.95 4.47 -13.29
N VAL A 37 7.21 4.20 -14.57
CA VAL A 37 6.29 4.48 -15.68
C VAL A 37 4.98 3.69 -15.58
N GLN A 38 4.97 2.43 -15.16
CA GLN A 38 3.73 1.66 -15.07
C GLN A 38 2.84 2.18 -13.93
N THR A 39 3.45 2.58 -12.81
CA THR A 39 2.73 3.27 -11.74
C THR A 39 2.14 4.58 -12.21
N LEU A 40 2.93 5.41 -12.90
CA LEU A 40 2.44 6.68 -13.43
C LEU A 40 1.27 6.48 -14.40
N ARG A 41 1.35 5.48 -15.28
CA ARG A 41 0.23 5.13 -16.17
C ARG A 41 -1.00 4.73 -15.38
N ALA A 42 -0.85 3.92 -14.34
CA ALA A 42 -1.98 3.54 -13.50
C ALA A 42 -2.63 4.76 -12.83
N VAL A 43 -1.84 5.68 -12.30
CA VAL A 43 -2.33 6.95 -11.73
C VAL A 43 -3.10 7.77 -12.77
N GLN A 44 -2.59 7.85 -14.01
CA GLN A 44 -3.27 8.59 -15.10
C GLN A 44 -4.53 7.88 -15.61
N ASN A 45 -4.56 6.55 -15.61
CA ASN A 45 -5.67 5.76 -16.12
C ASN A 45 -6.82 5.61 -15.12
N PHE A 46 -6.54 5.67 -13.82
CA PHE A 46 -7.50 5.42 -12.75
C PHE A 46 -7.62 6.57 -11.73
N PRO A 47 -7.91 7.82 -12.13
CA PRO A 47 -8.10 8.94 -11.21
C PRO A 47 -9.53 8.94 -10.62
N ILE A 48 -9.88 7.91 -9.84
CA ILE A 48 -11.26 7.68 -9.41
C ILE A 48 -11.59 8.34 -8.07
N SER A 49 -10.86 8.01 -7.01
CA SER A 49 -11.19 8.41 -5.64
C SER A 49 -10.10 9.25 -4.96
N GLY A 50 -8.85 9.10 -5.40
CA GLY A 50 -7.68 9.64 -4.71
C GLY A 50 -7.30 8.85 -3.44
N ILE A 51 -7.99 7.75 -3.14
CA ILE A 51 -7.68 6.88 -2.00
C ILE A 51 -6.61 5.88 -2.44
N THR A 52 -5.45 5.93 -1.79
CA THR A 52 -4.35 4.97 -2.02
C THR A 52 -4.57 3.69 -1.22
N ALA A 53 -3.79 2.66 -1.56
CA ALA A 53 -3.76 1.41 -0.80
C ALA A 53 -3.55 1.64 0.71
N LEU A 54 -4.23 0.82 1.53
CA LEU A 54 -4.02 0.81 2.97
C LEU A 54 -2.55 0.47 3.31
N PRO A 55 -1.95 1.09 4.34
CA PRO A 55 -0.56 0.84 4.71
C PRO A 55 -0.24 -0.64 4.92
N GLU A 56 -1.14 -1.40 5.52
CA GLU A 56 -0.96 -2.83 5.81
C GLU A 56 -0.92 -3.66 4.52
N PHE A 57 -1.64 -3.23 3.48
CA PHE A 57 -1.63 -3.89 2.18
C PHE A 57 -0.32 -3.65 1.42
N VAL A 58 0.23 -2.43 1.53
CA VAL A 58 1.58 -2.09 1.04
C VAL A 58 2.62 -2.92 1.79
N VAL A 59 2.61 -2.90 3.12
CA VAL A 59 3.54 -3.65 3.98
C VAL A 59 3.49 -5.15 3.69
N ALA A 60 2.29 -5.73 3.53
CA ALA A 60 2.14 -7.13 3.15
C ALA A 60 2.79 -7.44 1.80
N THR A 61 2.59 -6.59 0.80
CA THR A 61 3.20 -6.75 -0.53
C THR A 61 4.73 -6.68 -0.44
N VAL A 62 5.27 -5.70 0.29
CA VAL A 62 6.71 -5.54 0.50
C VAL A 62 7.31 -6.74 1.22
N ARG A 63 6.65 -7.30 2.24
CA ARG A 63 7.07 -8.54 2.91
C ARG A 63 7.18 -9.71 1.94
N ILE A 64 6.24 -9.85 1.02
CA ILE A 64 6.28 -10.88 -0.03
C ILE A 64 7.51 -10.68 -0.93
N LYS A 65 7.76 -9.46 -1.42
CA LYS A 65 8.93 -9.16 -2.27
C LYS A 65 10.25 -9.43 -1.56
N ARG A 66 10.34 -9.04 -0.28
CA ARG A 66 11.50 -9.33 0.57
C ARG A 66 11.74 -10.83 0.73
N ALA A 67 10.69 -11.59 1.04
CA ALA A 67 10.78 -13.04 1.20
C ALA A 67 11.18 -13.74 -0.11
N ALA A 68 10.65 -13.28 -1.25
CA ALA A 68 11.02 -13.78 -2.57
C ALA A 68 12.50 -13.53 -2.88
N ALA A 69 12.99 -12.31 -2.66
CA ALA A 69 14.41 -11.97 -2.86
C ALA A 69 15.35 -12.82 -1.99
N LEU A 70 15.03 -13.02 -0.71
CA LEU A 70 15.79 -13.90 0.19
C LEU A 70 15.77 -15.37 -0.29
N THR A 71 14.62 -15.85 -0.76
CA THR A 71 14.47 -17.22 -1.27
C THR A 71 15.30 -17.42 -2.54
N HIS A 72 15.26 -16.46 -3.47
CA HIS A 72 16.03 -16.52 -4.71
C HIS A 72 17.53 -16.37 -4.48
N LYS A 73 17.95 -15.58 -3.48
CA LYS A 73 19.34 -15.55 -2.99
C LYS A 73 19.79 -16.93 -2.50
N THR A 74 18.99 -17.53 -1.62
CA THR A 74 19.31 -18.82 -0.98
C THR A 74 19.39 -19.96 -1.99
N THR A 75 18.54 -19.92 -3.02
CA THR A 75 18.52 -20.92 -4.10
C THR A 75 19.51 -20.61 -5.24
N GLY A 76 20.23 -19.48 -5.18
CA GLY A 76 21.19 -19.06 -6.20
C GLY A 76 20.56 -18.57 -7.51
N ARG A 77 19.23 -18.36 -7.55
CA ARG A 77 18.50 -17.87 -8.75
C ARG A 77 18.65 -16.37 -8.96
N LEU A 78 18.95 -15.63 -7.89
CA LEU A 78 19.22 -14.21 -7.90
C LEU A 78 20.61 -13.95 -7.30
N GLU A 79 21.43 -13.16 -7.98
CA GLU A 79 22.76 -12.77 -7.49
C GLU A 79 22.63 -12.13 -6.09
N ALA A 80 23.47 -12.58 -5.15
CA ALA A 80 23.41 -12.15 -3.76
C ALA A 80 23.44 -10.63 -3.59
N ARG A 81 24.27 -9.93 -4.38
CA ARG A 81 24.38 -8.47 -4.37
C ARG A 81 23.04 -7.78 -4.71
N LEU A 82 22.33 -8.27 -5.72
CA LEU A 82 21.04 -7.72 -6.15
C LEU A 82 19.96 -8.04 -5.13
N ALA A 83 19.94 -9.28 -4.63
CA ALA A 83 19.00 -9.69 -3.60
C ALA A 83 19.16 -8.86 -2.32
N ASP A 84 20.39 -8.62 -1.87
CA ASP A 84 20.66 -7.84 -0.67
C ASP A 84 20.22 -6.38 -0.82
N ALA A 85 20.40 -5.78 -2.00
CA ALA A 85 19.89 -4.43 -2.28
C ALA A 85 18.35 -4.38 -2.27
N ILE A 86 17.66 -5.38 -2.83
CA ILE A 86 16.19 -5.47 -2.80
C ILE A 86 15.69 -5.66 -1.35
N VAL A 87 16.36 -6.53 -0.57
CA VAL A 87 16.01 -6.75 0.83
C VAL A 87 16.21 -5.48 1.65
N GLN A 88 17.32 -4.77 1.45
CA GLN A 88 17.57 -3.49 2.11
C GLN A 88 16.53 -2.44 1.73
N ALA A 89 16.17 -2.32 0.44
CA ALA A 89 15.11 -1.43 0.00
C ALA A 89 13.75 -1.78 0.64
N ALA A 90 13.41 -3.07 0.73
CA ALA A 90 12.20 -3.53 1.39
C ALA A 90 12.23 -3.22 2.89
N ASP A 91 13.36 -3.43 3.57
CA ASP A 91 13.53 -3.12 5.00
C ASP A 91 13.39 -1.63 5.29
N GLU A 92 13.84 -0.74 4.40
CA GLU A 92 13.56 0.70 4.51
C GLU A 92 12.06 1.00 4.47
N VAL A 93 11.31 0.38 3.56
CA VAL A 93 9.86 0.56 3.48
C VAL A 93 9.13 -0.01 4.70
N LEU A 94 9.54 -1.20 5.17
CA LEU A 94 9.00 -1.81 6.39
C LEU A 94 9.32 -1.00 7.65
N ALA A 95 10.39 -0.19 7.63
CA ALA A 95 10.71 0.80 8.66
C ALA A 95 9.93 2.12 8.51
N GLY A 96 8.96 2.19 7.60
CA GLY A 96 8.08 3.35 7.37
C GLY A 96 8.62 4.40 6.40
N LYS A 97 9.77 4.17 5.76
CA LYS A 97 10.30 5.09 4.74
C LYS A 97 9.57 4.89 3.41
N HIS A 98 9.49 5.93 2.60
CA HIS A 98 8.97 5.86 1.22
C HIS A 98 7.51 5.39 1.09
N MET A 99 6.73 5.38 2.17
CA MET A 99 5.31 4.96 2.13
C MET A 99 4.46 5.87 1.23
N ASP A 100 4.91 7.11 1.01
CA ASP A 100 4.32 8.08 0.08
C ASP A 100 4.53 7.73 -1.40
N GLN A 101 5.33 6.71 -1.71
CA GLN A 101 5.64 6.29 -3.08
C GLN A 101 4.67 5.22 -3.62
N PHE A 102 3.68 4.81 -2.82
CA PHE A 102 2.63 3.87 -3.18
C PHE A 102 1.35 4.64 -3.50
N VAL A 103 1.25 5.09 -4.75
CA VAL A 103 0.36 6.18 -5.17
C VAL A 103 -0.85 5.73 -5.97
N VAL A 104 -0.96 4.44 -6.29
CA VAL A 104 -2.07 3.91 -7.09
C VAL A 104 -3.37 3.91 -6.28
N ASP A 105 -4.44 4.37 -6.93
CA ASP A 105 -5.80 4.34 -6.39
C ASP A 105 -6.26 2.90 -6.09
N VAL A 106 -7.08 2.73 -5.05
CA VAL A 106 -7.70 1.43 -4.74
C VAL A 106 -8.61 0.94 -5.87
N TYR A 107 -9.23 1.86 -6.63
CA TYR A 107 -10.05 1.55 -7.79
C TYR A 107 -9.21 1.50 -9.08
N GLN A 108 -8.35 0.49 -9.17
CA GLN A 108 -7.44 0.25 -10.29
C GLN A 108 -7.84 -0.99 -11.12
N ALA A 109 -6.98 -1.41 -12.05
CA ALA A 109 -7.16 -2.66 -12.79
C ALA A 109 -7.40 -3.86 -11.85
N GLY A 110 -8.47 -4.63 -12.11
CA GLY A 110 -9.10 -5.52 -11.12
C GLY A 110 -8.26 -6.67 -10.56
N ALA A 111 -7.14 -7.03 -11.17
CA ALA A 111 -6.23 -8.05 -10.64
C ALA A 111 -5.23 -7.49 -9.60
N GLY A 112 -5.12 -6.16 -9.45
CA GLY A 112 -4.12 -5.52 -8.58
C GLY A 112 -2.74 -5.38 -9.23
N THR A 113 -2.64 -5.50 -10.56
CA THR A 113 -1.36 -5.44 -11.29
C THR A 113 -0.66 -4.11 -11.09
N SER A 114 -1.40 -3.00 -11.03
CA SER A 114 -0.80 -1.68 -10.86
C SER A 114 -0.18 -1.50 -9.47
N HIS A 115 -0.81 -2.02 -8.42
CA HIS A 115 -0.23 -2.07 -7.07
C HIS A 115 1.02 -2.97 -7.00
N ASN A 116 0.96 -4.16 -7.61
CA ASN A 116 2.12 -5.06 -7.66
C ASN A 116 3.31 -4.39 -8.37
N MET A 117 3.07 -3.77 -9.53
CA MET A 117 4.09 -3.05 -10.28
C MET A 117 4.59 -1.79 -9.56
N ASN A 118 3.73 -1.07 -8.85
CA ASN A 118 4.16 0.05 -8.02
C ASN A 118 5.17 -0.40 -6.96
N CYS A 119 4.91 -1.52 -6.27
CA CYS A 119 5.86 -2.08 -5.33
C CYS A 119 7.17 -2.51 -6.04
N ASN A 120 7.07 -3.18 -7.19
CA ASN A 120 8.23 -3.62 -7.95
C ASN A 120 9.13 -2.46 -8.38
N GLU A 121 8.54 -1.39 -8.94
CA GLU A 121 9.27 -0.20 -9.41
C GLU A 121 9.92 0.56 -8.25
N VAL A 122 9.20 0.78 -7.14
CA VAL A 122 9.74 1.44 -5.94
C VAL A 122 10.94 0.70 -5.40
N LEU A 123 10.82 -0.62 -5.20
CA LEU A 123 11.90 -1.44 -4.68
C LEU A 123 13.08 -1.55 -5.65
N ALA A 124 12.81 -1.66 -6.96
CA ALA A 124 13.88 -1.72 -7.97
C ALA A 124 14.67 -0.42 -8.02
N ASN A 125 13.99 0.73 -8.09
CA ASN A 125 14.67 2.03 -8.10
C ASN A 125 15.46 2.27 -6.82
N ARG A 126 14.89 1.92 -5.66
CA ARG A 126 15.61 2.08 -4.39
C ARG A 126 16.81 1.14 -4.28
N ALA A 127 16.68 -0.11 -4.74
CA ALA A 127 17.80 -1.05 -4.79
C ALA A 127 18.91 -0.56 -5.74
N ASN A 128 18.55 0.03 -6.88
CA ASN A 128 19.52 0.62 -7.80
C ASN A 128 20.26 1.81 -7.17
N GLU A 129 19.57 2.70 -6.45
CA GLU A 129 20.24 3.78 -5.70
C GLU A 129 21.22 3.25 -4.65
N ILE A 130 20.84 2.20 -3.92
CA ILE A 130 21.72 1.53 -2.94
C ILE A 130 22.98 0.99 -3.63
N LEU A 131 22.86 0.54 -4.88
CA LEU A 131 23.96 0.02 -5.69
C LEU A 131 24.74 1.11 -6.46
N GLY A 132 24.35 2.37 -6.32
CA GLY A 132 25.01 3.52 -6.96
C GLY A 132 24.51 3.86 -8.37
N SER A 133 23.40 3.27 -8.81
CA SER A 133 22.74 3.56 -10.09
C SER A 133 21.63 4.61 -9.95
N GLU A 134 21.33 5.29 -11.05
CA GLU A 134 20.24 6.28 -11.11
C GLU A 134 18.85 5.62 -11.25
N ARG A 135 17.81 6.31 -10.78
CA ARG A 135 16.41 5.87 -10.92
C ARG A 135 15.98 5.79 -12.38
N GLY A 136 15.09 4.86 -12.69
CA GLY A 136 14.52 4.65 -14.02
C GLY A 136 15.46 3.95 -15.01
N THR A 137 16.73 3.75 -14.65
CA THR A 137 17.67 2.95 -15.45
C THR A 137 17.33 1.46 -15.43
N TYR A 138 16.71 1.00 -14.33
CA TYR A 138 16.39 -0.39 -14.05
C TYR A 138 17.56 -1.36 -14.23
N ALA A 139 18.77 -0.87 -13.95
CA ALA A 139 20.01 -1.61 -14.02
C ALA A 139 20.91 -1.28 -12.81
N PRO A 140 21.42 -2.30 -12.09
CA PRO A 140 21.31 -3.73 -12.40
C PRO A 140 19.98 -4.39 -11.96
N VAL A 141 19.12 -3.71 -11.20
CA VAL A 141 17.86 -4.28 -10.69
C VAL A 141 16.67 -3.86 -11.55
N HIS A 142 16.14 -4.83 -12.30
CA HIS A 142 14.89 -4.70 -13.06
C HIS A 142 13.64 -5.06 -12.24
N PRO A 143 12.55 -4.28 -12.29
CA PRO A 143 11.34 -4.52 -11.50
C PRO A 143 10.66 -5.87 -11.81
N ASN A 144 10.63 -6.29 -13.06
CA ASN A 144 10.03 -7.58 -13.43
C ASN A 144 10.98 -8.75 -13.22
N ASP A 145 12.23 -8.61 -13.67
CA ASP A 145 13.13 -9.76 -13.81
C ASP A 145 13.77 -10.13 -12.47
N HIS A 146 13.89 -9.16 -11.56
CA HIS A 146 14.53 -9.34 -10.26
C HIS A 146 13.53 -9.21 -9.10
N VAL A 147 12.83 -8.07 -8.98
CA VAL A 147 11.90 -7.85 -7.84
C VAL A 147 10.67 -8.76 -7.95
N ASN A 148 10.14 -8.92 -9.16
CA ASN A 148 9.00 -9.80 -9.45
C ASN A 148 9.43 -11.21 -9.93
N MET A 149 10.69 -11.60 -9.73
CA MET A 149 11.20 -12.90 -10.19
C MET A 149 10.33 -14.04 -9.66
N ALA A 150 9.87 -14.90 -10.57
CA ALA A 150 9.03 -16.08 -10.30
C ALA A 150 7.75 -15.79 -9.51
N GLN A 151 7.17 -14.60 -9.68
CA GLN A 151 5.92 -14.19 -9.07
C GLN A 151 4.93 -13.70 -10.12
N SER A 152 3.64 -13.84 -9.83
CA SER A 152 2.56 -13.24 -10.62
C SER A 152 1.74 -12.32 -9.74
N THR A 153 1.17 -11.26 -10.31
CA THR A 153 0.13 -10.49 -9.60
C THR A 153 -0.95 -11.41 -9.01
N ASN A 154 -1.27 -12.50 -9.72
CA ASN A 154 -2.33 -13.44 -9.33
C ASN A 154 -1.96 -14.32 -8.12
N ASP A 155 -0.70 -14.39 -7.71
CA ASP A 155 -0.27 -15.02 -6.46
C ASP A 155 0.07 -13.98 -5.37
N VAL A 156 0.71 -12.87 -5.75
CA VAL A 156 1.13 -11.80 -4.82
C VAL A 156 -0.08 -11.12 -4.19
N ILE A 157 -1.06 -10.69 -4.97
CA ILE A 157 -2.21 -9.90 -4.48
C ILE A 157 -3.07 -10.69 -3.50
N PRO A 158 -3.56 -11.92 -3.79
CA PRO A 158 -4.32 -12.67 -2.81
C PRO A 158 -3.49 -13.03 -1.56
N THR A 159 -2.18 -13.25 -1.69
CA THR A 159 -1.29 -13.44 -0.53
C THR A 159 -1.21 -12.16 0.32
N ALA A 160 -1.06 -11.00 -0.31
CA ALA A 160 -1.01 -9.71 0.36
C ALA A 160 -2.32 -9.38 1.08
N ILE A 161 -3.47 -9.69 0.48
CA ILE A 161 -4.79 -9.53 1.13
C ILE A 161 -4.84 -10.36 2.42
N ARG A 162 -4.45 -11.63 2.36
CA ARG A 162 -4.48 -12.53 3.54
C ARG A 162 -3.54 -12.04 4.65
N LEU A 163 -2.33 -11.62 4.30
CA LEU A 163 -1.38 -11.06 5.26
C LEU A 163 -1.85 -9.71 5.84
N GLY A 164 -2.48 -8.86 5.03
CA GLY A 164 -3.06 -7.60 5.49
C GLY A 164 -4.21 -7.83 6.47
N CYS A 165 -5.12 -8.75 6.16
CA CYS A 165 -6.19 -9.15 7.09
C CYS A 165 -5.63 -9.71 8.40
N LEU A 166 -4.59 -10.55 8.33
CA LEU A 166 -3.94 -11.09 9.52
C LEU A 166 -3.31 -9.98 10.37
N ALA A 167 -2.67 -8.98 9.74
CA ALA A 167 -2.07 -7.86 10.45
C ALA A 167 -3.09 -7.00 11.21
N GLN A 168 -4.31 -6.87 10.71
CA GLN A 168 -5.38 -6.09 11.34
C GLN A 168 -6.24 -6.87 12.33
N LEU A 169 -6.08 -8.20 12.39
CA LEU A 169 -6.95 -9.08 13.17
C LEU A 169 -6.91 -8.75 14.67
N ASP A 170 -5.73 -8.52 15.23
CA ASP A 170 -5.59 -8.25 16.66
C ASP A 170 -6.27 -6.94 17.08
N SER A 171 -6.16 -5.89 16.25
CA SER A 171 -6.85 -4.62 16.50
C SER A 171 -8.37 -4.77 16.44
N LEU A 172 -8.87 -5.57 15.49
CA LEU A 172 -10.29 -5.86 15.36
C LEU A 172 -10.79 -6.62 16.60
N LEU A 173 -10.10 -7.68 17.01
CA LEU A 173 -10.46 -8.47 18.18
C LEU A 173 -10.40 -7.65 19.46
N ALA A 174 -9.42 -6.77 19.62
CA ALA A 174 -9.35 -5.86 20.77
C ALA A 174 -10.58 -4.94 20.85
N ALA A 175 -10.99 -4.34 19.73
CA ALA A 175 -12.17 -3.48 19.67
C ALA A 175 -13.47 -4.27 19.98
N PHE A 176 -13.62 -5.47 19.42
CA PHE A 176 -14.75 -6.35 19.70
C PHE A 176 -14.82 -6.79 21.16
N ASN A 177 -13.68 -7.17 21.75
CA ASN A 177 -13.61 -7.55 23.16
C ASN A 177 -13.93 -6.38 24.09
N ALA A 178 -13.47 -5.17 23.77
CA ALA A 178 -13.81 -3.97 24.52
C ALA A 178 -15.32 -3.68 24.47
N LEU A 179 -15.93 -3.80 23.29
CA LEU A 179 -17.38 -3.65 23.12
C LEU A 179 -18.16 -4.72 23.90
N SER A 180 -17.78 -5.99 23.78
CA SER A 180 -18.41 -7.11 24.50
C SER A 180 -18.36 -6.89 26.00
N THR A 181 -17.17 -6.55 26.53
CA THR A 181 -16.97 -6.30 27.96
C THR A 181 -17.84 -5.14 28.46
N ALA A 182 -17.95 -4.07 27.68
CA ALA A 182 -18.76 -2.91 28.03
C ALA A 182 -20.27 -3.23 28.03
N LEU A 183 -20.74 -3.98 27.02
CA LEU A 183 -22.13 -4.43 26.94
C LEU A 183 -22.48 -5.40 28.07
N GLU A 184 -21.60 -6.36 28.39
CA GLU A 184 -21.80 -7.29 29.51
C GLU A 184 -21.84 -6.57 30.87
N ALA A 185 -20.98 -5.56 31.07
CA ALA A 185 -21.01 -4.75 32.27
C ALA A 185 -22.34 -3.99 32.40
N LYS A 186 -22.83 -3.40 31.30
CA LYS A 186 -24.13 -2.72 31.28
C LYS A 186 -25.30 -3.68 31.45
N GLY A 187 -25.21 -4.89 30.90
CA GLY A 187 -26.18 -5.95 31.12
C GLY A 187 -26.34 -6.27 32.61
N ARG A 188 -25.22 -6.40 33.34
CA ARG A 188 -25.23 -6.59 34.81
C ARG A 188 -25.80 -5.38 35.56
N ASP A 189 -25.41 -4.16 35.19
CA ASP A 189 -25.92 -2.93 35.82
C ASP A 189 -27.45 -2.78 35.65
N PHE A 190 -28.01 -3.33 34.57
CA PHE A 190 -29.42 -3.20 34.22
C PHE A 190 -30.25 -4.46 34.47
N ASP A 191 -29.70 -5.47 35.17
CA ASP A 191 -30.41 -6.74 35.36
C ASP A 191 -31.68 -6.57 36.19
N ASP A 192 -31.77 -5.58 37.08
CA ASP A 192 -32.97 -5.31 37.88
C ASP A 192 -34.03 -4.43 37.17
N VAL A 193 -33.77 -3.95 35.96
CA VAL A 193 -34.67 -3.04 35.23
C VAL A 193 -35.64 -3.83 34.35
N LEU A 194 -36.93 -3.88 34.71
CA LEU A 194 -37.97 -4.48 33.88
C LEU A 194 -38.38 -3.56 32.72
N LYS A 195 -38.54 -4.12 31.52
CA LYS A 195 -39.06 -3.45 30.33
C LYS A 195 -40.05 -4.33 29.57
N SER A 196 -40.86 -3.70 28.72
CA SER A 196 -41.65 -4.46 27.73
C SER A 196 -40.72 -5.01 26.66
N GLY A 197 -40.79 -6.33 26.41
CA GLY A 197 -40.26 -6.92 25.19
C GLY A 197 -41.02 -6.38 23.98
N ARG A 198 -40.38 -6.41 22.80
CA ARG A 198 -41.06 -6.08 21.53
C ARG A 198 -40.72 -7.08 20.44
N THR A 199 -41.73 -7.62 19.79
CA THR A 199 -41.59 -8.43 18.57
C THR A 199 -42.41 -7.77 17.46
N HIS A 200 -41.84 -7.63 16.25
CA HIS A 200 -42.45 -6.82 15.18
C HIS A 200 -42.81 -5.38 15.61
N LEU A 201 -42.04 -4.81 16.54
CA LEU A 201 -42.29 -3.51 17.17
C LEU A 201 -43.61 -3.42 17.97
N GLN A 202 -44.29 -4.55 18.20
CA GLN A 202 -45.48 -4.64 19.06
C GLN A 202 -45.09 -5.11 20.46
N ASP A 203 -45.89 -4.72 21.46
CA ASP A 203 -45.66 -5.11 22.85
C ASP A 203 -45.73 -6.64 23.03
N ALA A 204 -44.78 -7.17 23.79
CA ALA A 204 -44.67 -8.59 24.11
C ALA A 204 -44.50 -8.80 25.62
N MET A 205 -44.21 -10.03 26.05
CA MET A 205 -43.98 -10.34 27.46
C MET A 205 -42.82 -9.51 28.04
N PRO A 206 -42.88 -9.12 29.33
CA PRO A 206 -41.79 -8.40 29.99
C PRO A 206 -40.47 -9.18 29.99
N ILE A 207 -39.38 -8.45 29.84
CA ILE A 207 -38.00 -8.93 30.00
C ILE A 207 -37.23 -7.96 30.91
N ARG A 208 -36.06 -8.35 31.40
CA ARG A 208 -35.14 -7.41 32.05
C ARG A 208 -34.25 -6.77 31.00
N LEU A 209 -33.90 -5.50 31.17
CA LEU A 209 -33.03 -4.78 30.24
C LEU A 209 -31.64 -5.43 30.17
N GLY A 210 -31.16 -6.04 31.25
CA GLY A 210 -29.92 -6.83 31.22
C GLY A 210 -29.98 -8.14 30.42
N GLN A 211 -31.17 -8.65 30.10
CA GLN A 211 -31.35 -9.86 29.26
C GLN A 211 -31.37 -9.56 27.76
N GLU A 212 -31.60 -8.30 27.38
CA GLU A 212 -31.56 -7.80 25.99
C GLU A 212 -30.13 -7.53 25.55
#